data_AF-A0A246TQS6-F1
#
_entry.id   AF-A0A246TQS6-F1
#
_cell.length_a   1.000
_cell.length_b   1.000
_cell.length_c   1.000
_cell.angle_alpha   90.00
_cell.angle_beta   90.00
_cell.angle_gamma   90.00
#
_symmetry.space_group_name_H-M   'P 1'
#
loop_
_entity.id
_entity.type
_entity.pdbx_description
1 polymer ?
#
loop_
_entity_poly.entity_id
_entity_poly.type
_entity_poly.pdbx_seq_one_letter_code
_entity_poly.pdbx_strand_id
1 'polypeptide(L)'
;MGITIDNLSPAAGALGTAFIPVFQGGATLKLTVAQVLALLVDAAPGALDTLNELAAALGDDPNFAATIAAQISTKLDILQPYANVASAATVNLGAQSSQNLQITGTTGITSFGTAPAGTVRNLRFAAALTLTHNATSLILPNNGKDILTAANDTLTAVSLGSGNWFVTRYQRAGLTQKIAILQDQKASGTAGGASSAGWQTRTLNTEVLDADNIVTLSSNVFTATIDCEAWGWCQGYGGQGLAARFWNVTDSVAVSPDGVNGYSNNAADYAASNLHVYGLLTAGKSYRLEMFSQQAKATNGLGVAGTKGTAEIFAMVLLKGRL
;
A
#
# COMPACT_ATOMS: atom_id res chain seq x y z
N MET A 1 -21.76 -8.98 67.13
CA MET A 1 -23.03 -8.33 67.53
C MET A 1 -24.05 -9.45 67.74
N GLY A 2 -24.30 -9.84 68.99
CA GLY A 2 -25.35 -10.81 69.30
C GLY A 2 -26.71 -10.11 69.23
N ILE A 3 -27.68 -10.72 68.56
CA ILE A 3 -29.06 -10.25 68.59
C ILE A 3 -29.66 -10.69 69.92
N THR A 4 -29.95 -9.73 70.80
CA THR A 4 -30.74 -9.99 72.02
C THR A 4 -32.21 -9.86 71.66
N ILE A 5 -33.00 -10.89 71.95
CA ILE A 5 -34.45 -10.89 71.74
C ILE A 5 -35.10 -10.72 73.11
N ASP A 6 -35.45 -9.47 73.45
CA ASP A 6 -35.83 -9.08 74.82
C ASP A 6 -37.25 -9.49 75.25
N ASN A 7 -37.91 -10.40 74.52
CA ASN A 7 -39.25 -10.91 74.86
C ASN A 7 -39.39 -12.42 74.60
N LEU A 8 -38.33 -13.21 74.79
CA LEU A 8 -38.51 -14.65 74.86
C LEU A 8 -39.26 -15.01 76.15
N SER A 9 -40.42 -15.69 76.02
CA SER A 9 -41.18 -16.13 77.20
C SER A 9 -40.32 -17.00 78.13
N PRO A 10 -40.58 -17.05 79.46
CA PRO A 10 -39.68 -17.65 80.47
C PRO A 10 -39.36 -19.15 80.32
N ALA A 11 -39.82 -19.83 79.27
CA ALA A 11 -39.52 -21.24 78.99
C ALA A 11 -38.11 -21.50 78.43
N ALA A 12 -37.13 -20.63 78.72
CA ALA A 12 -35.77 -20.72 78.21
C ALA A 12 -34.97 -21.94 78.74
N GLY A 13 -35.51 -22.70 79.70
CA GLY A 13 -34.89 -23.92 80.23
C GLY A 13 -35.19 -25.22 79.48
N ALA A 14 -36.09 -25.23 78.47
CA ALA A 14 -36.61 -26.48 77.86
C ALA A 14 -36.45 -26.57 76.33
N LEU A 15 -35.50 -25.86 75.73
CA LEU A 15 -35.27 -25.94 74.27
C LEU A 15 -34.69 -27.29 73.81
N GLY A 16 -34.28 -28.17 74.74
CA GLY A 16 -33.88 -29.54 74.43
C GLY A 16 -35.06 -30.53 74.25
N THR A 17 -36.30 -30.15 74.59
CA THR A 17 -37.48 -31.07 74.61
C THR A 17 -38.73 -30.51 73.93
N ALA A 18 -38.67 -29.32 73.32
CA ALA A 18 -39.80 -28.72 72.61
C ALA A 18 -40.03 -29.40 71.25
N PHE A 19 -41.15 -30.13 71.14
CA PHE A 19 -41.61 -30.74 69.89
C PHE A 19 -42.65 -29.86 69.21
N ILE A 20 -42.49 -29.61 67.92
CA ILE A 20 -43.48 -28.93 67.08
C ILE A 20 -44.43 -30.01 66.53
N PRO A 21 -45.73 -29.99 66.85
CA PRO A 21 -46.68 -30.93 66.30
C PRO A 21 -46.92 -30.62 64.82
N VAL A 22 -46.67 -31.60 63.95
CA VAL A 22 -46.92 -31.53 62.50
C VAL A 22 -47.93 -32.61 62.14
N PHE A 23 -48.94 -32.27 61.35
CA PHE A 23 -49.93 -33.24 60.86
C PHE A 23 -49.50 -33.76 59.48
N GLN A 24 -49.20 -35.05 59.39
CA GLN A 24 -48.85 -35.71 58.13
C GLN A 24 -49.71 -36.97 57.98
N GLY A 25 -50.48 -37.06 56.89
CA GLY A 25 -51.30 -38.24 56.59
C GLY A 25 -52.36 -38.57 57.66
N GLY A 26 -52.88 -37.58 58.40
CA GLY A 26 -53.91 -37.78 59.44
C GLY A 26 -53.39 -38.13 60.84
N ALA A 27 -52.06 -38.23 61.03
CA ALA A 27 -51.42 -38.45 62.34
C ALA A 27 -50.60 -37.24 62.78
N THR A 28 -50.52 -36.99 64.11
CA THR A 28 -49.66 -35.96 64.69
C THR A 28 -48.26 -36.49 64.92
N LEU A 29 -47.29 -36.00 64.15
CA LEU A 29 -45.87 -36.27 64.31
C LEU A 29 -45.22 -35.17 65.18
N LYS A 30 -44.36 -35.56 66.11
CA LYS A 30 -43.61 -34.63 66.96
C LYS A 30 -42.21 -34.44 66.38
N LEU A 31 -41.97 -33.33 65.71
CA LEU A 31 -40.64 -32.99 65.19
C LEU A 31 -39.87 -32.13 66.18
N THR A 32 -38.58 -32.38 66.33
CA THR A 32 -37.68 -31.46 67.02
C THR A 32 -37.46 -30.22 66.16
N VAL A 33 -37.03 -29.12 66.78
CA VAL A 33 -36.66 -27.89 66.05
C VAL A 33 -35.61 -28.18 64.97
N ALA A 34 -34.66 -29.08 65.24
CA ALA A 34 -33.64 -29.49 64.27
C ALA A 34 -34.24 -30.21 63.04
N GLN A 35 -35.25 -31.05 63.23
CA GLN A 35 -35.93 -31.74 62.11
C GLN A 35 -36.76 -30.78 61.26
N VAL A 36 -37.42 -29.81 61.90
CA VAL A 36 -38.16 -28.76 61.17
C VAL A 36 -37.20 -27.88 60.35
N LEU A 37 -36.04 -27.53 60.90
CA LEU A 37 -35.00 -26.79 60.19
C LEU A 37 -34.44 -27.60 59.01
N ALA A 38 -34.13 -28.89 59.19
CA ALA A 38 -33.65 -29.75 58.12
C ALA A 38 -34.65 -29.84 56.95
N LEU A 39 -35.94 -30.01 57.24
CA LEU A 39 -37.00 -30.00 56.21
C LEU A 39 -37.12 -28.65 55.50
N LEU A 40 -36.86 -27.54 56.20
CA LEU A 40 -36.92 -26.20 55.62
C LEU A 40 -35.70 -25.89 54.75
N VAL A 41 -34.53 -26.42 55.07
CA VAL A 41 -33.25 -26.10 54.41
C VAL A 41 -32.69 -27.21 53.53
N ASP A 42 -33.37 -28.34 53.39
CA ASP A 42 -32.86 -29.60 52.80
C ASP A 42 -32.03 -29.44 51.52
N ALA A 43 -32.49 -28.60 50.56
CA ALA A 43 -31.78 -28.32 49.30
C ALA A 43 -31.00 -26.98 49.27
N ALA A 44 -31.13 -26.14 50.30
CA ALA A 44 -30.57 -24.80 50.31
C ALA A 44 -29.03 -24.76 50.37
N PRO A 45 -28.32 -25.62 51.13
CA PRO A 45 -26.86 -25.66 51.13
C PRO A 45 -26.27 -25.96 49.76
N GLY A 46 -26.82 -26.94 49.04
CA GLY A 46 -26.36 -27.30 47.69
C GLY A 46 -26.63 -26.19 46.67
N ALA A 47 -27.81 -25.57 46.72
CA ALA A 47 -28.12 -24.41 45.87
C ALA A 47 -27.20 -23.22 46.18
N LEU A 48 -26.91 -22.94 47.45
CA LEU A 48 -25.99 -21.87 47.84
C LEU A 48 -24.55 -22.16 47.41
N ASP A 49 -24.11 -23.42 47.47
CA ASP A 49 -22.82 -23.85 46.95
C ASP A 49 -22.73 -23.59 45.44
N THR A 50 -23.74 -23.98 44.66
CA THR A 50 -23.78 -23.70 43.21
C THR A 50 -23.80 -22.20 42.89
N LEU A 51 -24.47 -21.38 43.72
CA LEU A 51 -24.46 -19.93 43.55
C LEU A 51 -23.09 -19.32 43.87
N ASN A 52 -22.41 -19.83 44.90
CA ASN A 52 -21.06 -19.42 45.25
C ASN A 52 -20.04 -19.81 44.17
N GLU A 53 -20.15 -21.02 43.62
CA GLU A 53 -19.34 -21.49 42.49
C GLU A 53 -19.55 -20.63 41.24
N LEU A 54 -20.80 -20.26 40.92
CA LEU A 54 -21.10 -19.40 39.77
C LEU A 54 -20.60 -17.97 39.98
N ALA A 55 -20.76 -17.40 41.18
CA ALA A 55 -20.24 -16.08 41.52
C ALA A 55 -18.71 -16.04 41.36
N ALA A 56 -18.02 -17.05 41.90
CA ALA A 56 -16.58 -17.20 41.75
C ALA A 56 -16.16 -17.37 40.28
N ALA A 57 -16.91 -18.16 39.49
CA ALA A 57 -16.64 -18.35 38.06
C ALA A 57 -16.79 -17.06 37.22
N LEU A 58 -17.62 -16.12 37.67
CA LEU A 58 -17.78 -14.78 37.10
C LEU A 58 -16.87 -13.73 37.73
N GLY A 59 -15.96 -14.14 38.64
CA GLY A 59 -14.98 -13.28 39.28
C GLY A 59 -15.55 -12.38 40.38
N ASP A 60 -16.65 -12.78 41.01
CA ASP A 60 -17.34 -12.02 42.07
C ASP A 60 -17.67 -10.57 41.65
N ASP A 61 -17.93 -10.32 40.36
CA ASP A 61 -18.19 -8.99 39.81
C ASP A 61 -19.69 -8.62 39.92
N PRO A 62 -20.08 -7.72 40.86
CA PRO A 62 -21.48 -7.29 40.99
C PRO A 62 -21.98 -6.49 39.78
N ASN A 63 -21.09 -6.02 38.90
CA ASN A 63 -21.38 -5.23 37.71
C ASN A 63 -20.93 -5.93 36.42
N PHE A 64 -20.87 -7.27 36.40
CA PHE A 64 -20.37 -8.05 35.27
C PHE A 64 -20.82 -7.54 33.89
N ALA A 65 -22.11 -7.23 33.72
CA ALA A 65 -22.64 -6.70 32.46
C ALA A 65 -22.01 -5.35 32.06
N ALA A 66 -21.81 -4.43 33.02
CA ALA A 66 -21.17 -3.14 32.77
C ALA A 66 -19.67 -3.30 32.50
N THR A 67 -19.00 -4.21 33.21
CA THR A 67 -17.58 -4.53 32.99
C THR A 67 -17.33 -5.07 31.59
N ILE A 68 -18.13 -6.05 31.15
CA ILE A 68 -18.03 -6.60 29.79
C ILE A 68 -18.40 -5.56 28.73
N ALA A 69 -19.44 -4.76 28.95
CA ALA A 69 -19.79 -3.67 28.03
C ALA A 69 -18.66 -2.65 27.90
N ALA A 70 -18.01 -2.28 29.00
CA ALA A 70 -16.86 -1.39 28.99
C ALA A 70 -15.69 -2.01 28.22
N GLN A 71 -15.35 -3.28 28.45
CA GLN A 71 -14.30 -3.98 27.72
C GLN A 71 -14.58 -4.03 26.20
N ILE A 72 -15.82 -4.30 25.79
CA ILE A 72 -16.22 -4.31 24.38
C ILE A 72 -16.15 -2.91 23.78
N SER A 73 -16.56 -1.87 24.53
CA SER A 73 -16.52 -0.48 24.05
C SER A 73 -15.12 0.04 23.73
N THR A 74 -14.07 -0.59 24.28
CA THR A 74 -12.67 -0.26 23.96
C THR A 74 -12.19 -0.87 22.64
N LYS A 75 -12.96 -1.78 22.03
CA LYS A 75 -12.60 -2.40 20.76
C LYS A 75 -13.03 -1.48 19.61
N LEU A 76 -12.17 -1.35 18.59
CA LEU A 76 -12.57 -0.67 17.36
C LEU A 76 -13.59 -1.51 16.60
N ASP A 77 -14.61 -0.85 16.05
CA ASP A 77 -15.49 -1.45 15.04
C ASP A 77 -14.69 -1.71 13.74
N ILE A 78 -15.07 -2.75 13.01
CA ILE A 78 -14.49 -3.11 11.71
C ILE A 78 -14.85 -2.05 10.65
N LEU A 79 -16.06 -1.47 10.72
CA LEU A 79 -16.51 -0.43 9.81
C LEU A 79 -16.14 0.94 10.36
N GLN A 80 -15.01 1.49 9.89
CA GLN A 80 -14.53 2.80 10.31
C GLN A 80 -14.53 3.80 9.15
N PRO A 81 -15.18 4.98 9.29
CA PRO A 81 -15.06 6.04 8.30
C PRO A 81 -13.64 6.64 8.29
N TYR A 82 -13.28 7.31 7.20
CA TYR A 82 -12.03 8.08 7.16
C TYR A 82 -12.12 9.29 8.11
N ALA A 83 -11.14 9.41 9.00
CA ALA A 83 -10.94 10.64 9.78
C ALA A 83 -9.83 11.49 9.14
N ASN A 84 -10.07 12.79 8.98
CA ASN A 84 -9.05 13.70 8.45
C ASN A 84 -7.99 13.99 9.51
N VAL A 85 -6.72 13.91 9.14
CA VAL A 85 -5.58 14.26 9.98
C VAL A 85 -4.64 15.14 9.18
N ALA A 86 -4.35 16.34 9.68
CA ALA A 86 -3.41 17.25 9.02
C ALA A 86 -1.98 16.68 9.03
N SER A 87 -1.29 16.82 7.90
CA SER A 87 0.11 16.47 7.75
C SER A 87 0.98 17.40 8.61
N ALA A 88 1.98 16.83 9.26
CA ALA A 88 2.99 17.54 10.04
C ALA A 88 4.27 16.67 10.06
N ALA A 89 5.39 17.21 10.52
CA ALA A 89 6.62 16.43 10.67
C ALA A 89 6.38 15.15 11.50
N THR A 90 5.59 15.25 12.57
CA THR A 90 5.06 14.09 13.31
C THR A 90 3.54 14.08 13.24
N VAL A 91 2.97 13.03 12.66
CA VAL A 91 1.52 12.81 12.62
C VAL A 91 1.18 11.69 13.60
N ASN A 92 0.63 12.01 14.77
CA ASN A 92 0.33 10.99 15.78
C ASN A 92 -0.86 10.10 15.37
N LEU A 93 -0.57 8.99 14.69
CA LEU A 93 -1.59 8.05 14.23
C LEU A 93 -2.17 7.20 15.37
N GLY A 94 -1.38 6.97 16.43
CA GLY A 94 -1.79 6.19 17.60
C GLY A 94 -2.91 6.83 18.40
N ALA A 95 -2.97 8.15 18.42
CA ALA A 95 -4.01 8.92 19.10
C ALA A 95 -5.35 9.00 18.32
N GLN A 96 -5.38 8.53 17.07
CA GLN A 96 -6.59 8.61 16.25
C GLN A 96 -7.58 7.50 16.60
N SER A 97 -8.86 7.87 16.66
CA SER A 97 -9.97 6.95 16.98
C SER A 97 -10.36 6.03 15.82
N SER A 98 -10.08 6.44 14.57
CA SER A 98 -10.35 5.62 13.38
C SER A 98 -9.11 4.84 12.93
N GLN A 99 -9.32 3.63 12.42
CA GLN A 99 -8.29 2.87 11.72
C GLN A 99 -7.97 3.45 10.33
N ASN A 100 -8.95 4.10 9.70
CA ASN A 100 -8.86 4.67 8.37
C ASN A 100 -8.68 6.18 8.48
N LEU A 101 -7.54 6.69 8.01
CA LEU A 101 -7.18 8.10 8.16
C LEU A 101 -6.91 8.72 6.79
N GLN A 102 -7.42 9.92 6.57
CA GLN A 102 -7.10 10.72 5.40
C GLN A 102 -6.09 11.78 5.82
N ILE A 103 -4.88 11.70 5.28
CA ILE A 103 -3.85 12.70 5.52
C ILE A 103 -4.11 13.90 4.61
N THR A 104 -4.31 15.06 5.21
CA THR A 104 -4.59 16.33 4.51
C THR A 104 -3.42 17.29 4.63
N GLY A 105 -3.16 18.11 3.61
CA GLY A 105 -2.03 19.03 3.59
C GLY A 105 -0.82 18.47 2.83
N THR A 106 0.26 19.25 2.79
CA THR A 106 1.43 19.00 1.95
C THR A 106 2.75 18.97 2.74
N THR A 107 2.68 19.09 4.07
CA THR A 107 3.86 19.06 4.94
C THR A 107 4.46 17.65 4.96
N GLY A 108 5.76 17.54 4.73
CA GLY A 108 6.46 16.26 4.80
C GLY A 108 6.36 15.61 6.18
N ILE A 109 6.28 14.28 6.21
CA ILE A 109 6.12 13.47 7.42
C ILE A 109 7.39 12.67 7.65
N THR A 110 7.96 12.78 8.84
CA THR A 110 9.15 12.04 9.27
C THR A 110 8.84 11.02 10.38
N SER A 111 7.65 11.09 10.99
CA SER A 111 7.20 10.15 12.02
C SER A 111 5.67 10.04 12.10
N PHE A 112 5.18 8.86 12.50
CA PHE A 112 3.77 8.59 12.78
C PHE A 112 3.42 8.65 14.29
N GLY A 113 4.32 9.19 15.11
CA GLY A 113 4.13 9.35 16.56
C GLY A 113 4.11 8.02 17.30
N THR A 114 3.82 8.04 18.60
CA THR A 114 3.84 6.84 19.45
C THR A 114 2.53 6.06 19.39
N ALA A 115 2.62 4.74 19.36
CA ALA A 115 1.47 3.83 19.50
C ALA A 115 1.92 2.50 20.11
N PRO A 116 1.01 1.74 20.74
CA PRO A 116 1.27 0.36 21.12
C PRO A 116 1.66 -0.51 19.92
N ALA A 117 2.56 -1.47 20.14
CA ALA A 117 2.92 -2.44 19.11
C ALA A 117 1.68 -3.21 18.61
N GLY A 118 1.60 -3.43 17.30
CA GLY A 118 0.45 -4.04 16.64
C GLY A 118 -0.66 -3.07 16.22
N THR A 119 -0.55 -1.78 16.54
CA THR A 119 -1.50 -0.77 16.05
C THR A 119 -1.40 -0.66 14.53
N VAL A 120 -2.51 -0.94 13.82
CA VAL A 120 -2.58 -0.81 12.35
C VAL A 120 -3.36 0.44 11.96
N ARG A 121 -2.87 1.15 10.94
CA ARG A 121 -3.54 2.32 10.35
C ARG A 121 -3.49 2.24 8.83
N ASN A 122 -4.63 2.50 8.20
CA ASN A 122 -4.75 2.65 6.76
C ASN A 122 -4.83 4.14 6.44
N LEU A 123 -3.91 4.64 5.64
CA LEU A 123 -3.90 6.04 5.24
C LEU A 123 -4.33 6.20 3.79
N ARG A 124 -5.02 7.29 3.48
CA ARG A 124 -5.21 7.85 2.15
C ARG A 124 -4.66 9.26 2.11
N PHE A 125 -3.90 9.64 1.09
CA PHE A 125 -3.35 10.99 0.96
C PHE A 125 -4.27 11.89 0.14
N ALA A 126 -4.55 13.09 0.63
CA ALA A 126 -5.36 14.07 -0.09
C ALA A 126 -4.56 14.88 -1.13
N ALA A 127 -3.24 14.99 -0.94
CA ALA A 127 -2.32 15.76 -1.77
C ALA A 127 -0.91 15.15 -1.70
N ALA A 128 0.00 15.70 -2.51
CA ALA A 128 1.40 15.30 -2.49
C ALA A 128 2.14 15.83 -1.25
N LEU A 129 2.87 14.95 -0.58
CA LEU A 129 3.83 15.22 0.49
C LEU A 129 4.93 14.15 0.46
N THR A 130 6.08 14.44 1.09
CA THR A 130 7.16 13.45 1.22
C THR A 130 7.05 12.70 2.55
N LEU A 131 7.02 11.37 2.50
CA LEU A 131 7.34 10.51 3.64
C LEU A 131 8.85 10.30 3.65
N THR A 132 9.52 10.71 4.71
CA THR A 132 10.98 10.55 4.84
C THR A 132 11.29 9.26 5.57
N HIS A 133 12.09 8.40 4.94
CA HIS A 133 12.48 7.12 5.50
C HIS A 133 13.43 7.29 6.69
N ASN A 134 13.22 6.47 7.72
CA ASN A 134 14.19 6.18 8.75
C ASN A 134 14.23 4.67 9.02
N ALA A 135 15.43 4.09 9.11
CA ALA A 135 15.61 2.64 9.25
C ALA A 135 15.05 2.06 10.56
N THR A 136 14.62 2.90 11.50
CA THR A 136 14.08 2.49 12.80
C THR A 136 12.67 3.04 13.04
N SER A 137 12.47 4.35 12.89
CA SER A 137 11.24 5.01 13.31
C SER A 137 10.13 5.04 12.24
N LEU A 138 10.48 5.24 10.97
CA LEU A 138 9.54 5.24 9.84
C LEU A 138 10.12 4.40 8.70
N ILE A 139 9.90 3.09 8.82
CA ILE A 139 10.44 2.11 7.89
C ILE A 139 9.50 2.05 6.69
N LEU A 140 9.97 2.53 5.54
CA LEU A 140 9.23 2.58 4.28
C LEU A 140 9.61 1.38 3.40
N PRO A 141 8.71 0.94 2.50
CA PRO A 141 9.01 -0.10 1.51
C PRO A 141 10.05 0.38 0.47
N ASN A 142 10.30 -0.42 -0.57
CA ASN A 142 11.20 -0.08 -1.69
C ASN A 142 12.64 0.22 -1.26
N ASN A 143 13.22 -0.65 -0.42
CA ASN A 143 14.60 -0.55 0.05
C ASN A 143 14.91 0.76 0.80
N GLY A 144 13.94 1.27 1.59
CA GLY A 144 14.16 2.41 2.47
C GLY A 144 14.38 3.74 1.74
N LYS A 145 13.65 3.96 0.64
CA LYS A 145 13.63 5.26 -0.05
C LYS A 145 12.50 6.13 0.45
N ASP A 146 12.73 7.45 0.43
CA ASP A 146 11.68 8.44 0.64
C ASP A 146 10.57 8.25 -0.39
N ILE A 147 9.33 8.47 0.04
CA ILE A 147 8.15 8.32 -0.83
C ILE A 147 7.49 9.69 -0.99
N LEU A 148 7.55 10.24 -2.22
CA LEU A 148 6.73 11.39 -2.60
C LEU A 148 5.31 10.91 -2.92
N THR A 149 4.36 11.09 -2.01
CA THR A 149 2.95 10.72 -2.20
C THR A 149 2.26 11.60 -3.26
N ALA A 150 1.09 11.16 -3.70
CA ALA A 150 0.16 11.88 -4.56
C ALA A 150 -1.28 11.70 -4.04
N ALA A 151 -2.20 12.50 -4.58
CA ALA A 151 -3.61 12.41 -4.20
C ALA A 151 -4.16 10.99 -4.47
N ASN A 152 -4.92 10.48 -3.50
CA ASN A 152 -5.51 9.13 -3.44
C ASN A 152 -4.53 7.97 -3.26
N ASP A 153 -3.22 8.20 -3.14
CA ASP A 153 -2.30 7.14 -2.74
C ASP A 153 -2.74 6.56 -1.38
N THR A 154 -2.49 5.26 -1.19
CA THR A 154 -2.84 4.55 0.04
C THR A 154 -1.64 3.87 0.65
N LEU A 155 -1.63 3.75 1.98
CA LEU A 155 -0.66 2.92 2.69
C LEU A 155 -1.26 2.24 3.91
N THR A 156 -0.65 1.13 4.31
CA THR A 156 -0.91 0.48 5.60
C THR A 156 0.36 0.52 6.43
N ALA A 157 0.25 1.05 7.66
CA ALA A 157 1.34 1.14 8.61
C ALA A 157 1.01 0.33 9.88
N VAL A 158 2.00 -0.38 10.41
CA VAL A 158 1.91 -1.14 11.65
C VAL A 158 2.92 -0.57 12.64
N SER A 159 2.47 -0.20 13.84
CA SER A 159 3.38 0.24 14.88
C SER A 159 4.13 -0.96 15.45
N LEU A 160 5.44 -0.81 15.62
CA LEU A 160 6.31 -1.74 16.32
C LEU A 160 6.50 -1.34 17.80
N GLY A 161 5.79 -0.30 18.27
CA GLY A 161 5.93 0.27 19.61
C GLY A 161 6.85 1.50 19.66
N SER A 162 6.70 2.33 20.70
CA SER A 162 7.60 3.44 21.04
C SER A 162 7.90 4.45 19.92
N GLY A 163 6.98 4.60 18.96
CA GLY A 163 7.15 5.53 17.83
C GLY A 163 7.74 4.93 16.57
N ASN A 164 8.03 3.63 16.58
CA ASN A 164 8.51 2.91 15.41
C ASN A 164 7.34 2.39 14.60
N TRP A 165 7.39 2.61 13.29
CA TRP A 165 6.36 2.19 12.35
C TRP A 165 6.97 1.50 11.14
N PHE A 166 6.36 0.38 10.78
CA PHE A 166 6.65 -0.35 9.56
C PHE A 166 5.50 -0.17 8.58
N VAL A 167 5.78 0.46 7.43
CA VAL A 167 4.83 0.55 6.33
C VAL A 167 4.88 -0.75 5.54
N THR A 168 3.86 -1.60 5.73
CA THR A 168 3.78 -2.94 5.12
C THR A 168 3.45 -2.87 3.64
N ARG A 169 2.68 -1.85 3.24
CA ARG A 169 2.28 -1.62 1.85
C ARG A 169 2.11 -0.13 1.60
N TYR A 170 2.60 0.32 0.46
CA TYR A 170 2.25 1.59 -0.15
C TYR A 170 1.78 1.31 -1.58
N GLN A 171 0.67 1.94 -1.97
CA GLN A 171 0.07 1.78 -3.29
C GLN A 171 -0.25 3.15 -3.87
N ARG A 172 0.25 3.40 -5.08
CA ARG A 172 -0.12 4.57 -5.88
C ARG A 172 -1.57 4.47 -6.34
N ALA A 173 -2.27 5.60 -6.41
CA ALA A 173 -3.56 5.69 -7.09
C ALA A 173 -3.43 5.71 -8.61
N GLY A 174 -2.36 6.35 -9.11
CA GLY A 174 -1.99 6.35 -10.53
C GLY A 174 -1.33 5.05 -10.98
N LEU A 175 -0.78 5.04 -12.18
CA LEU A 175 -0.06 3.86 -12.69
C LEU A 175 1.10 3.50 -11.77
N THR A 176 1.17 2.24 -11.35
CA THR A 176 2.30 1.71 -10.56
C THR A 176 3.63 1.85 -11.31
N GLN A 177 3.60 1.90 -12.64
CA GLN A 177 4.76 2.15 -13.50
C GLN A 177 4.48 3.38 -14.37
N LYS A 178 5.28 4.44 -14.20
CA LYS A 178 5.21 5.62 -15.07
C LYS A 178 5.77 5.29 -16.45
N ILE A 179 5.08 5.69 -17.51
CA ILE A 179 5.44 5.35 -18.89
C ILE A 179 5.39 6.59 -19.77
N ALA A 180 6.39 6.74 -20.64
CA ALA A 180 6.35 7.66 -21.75
C ALA A 180 6.70 6.98 -23.08
N ILE A 181 6.09 7.43 -24.18
CA ILE A 181 6.30 6.93 -25.54
C ILE A 181 6.57 8.10 -26.47
N LEU A 182 7.73 8.09 -27.09
CA LEU A 182 8.14 9.04 -28.13
C LEU A 182 8.20 8.31 -29.48
N GLN A 183 7.74 8.94 -30.55
CA GLN A 183 7.72 8.33 -31.89
C GLN A 183 8.20 9.29 -32.99
N ASP A 184 8.73 8.70 -34.05
CA ASP A 184 8.81 9.31 -35.39
C ASP A 184 7.52 9.00 -36.15
N GLN A 185 6.55 9.90 -36.12
CA GLN A 185 5.31 9.74 -36.88
C GLN A 185 5.34 10.57 -38.17
N LYS A 186 4.95 9.95 -39.27
CA LYS A 186 4.76 10.61 -40.57
C LYS A 186 3.43 10.23 -41.18
N ALA A 187 2.95 11.05 -42.12
CA ALA A 187 1.74 10.74 -42.87
C ALA A 187 1.91 9.40 -43.64
N SER A 188 0.81 8.64 -43.75
CA SER A 188 0.75 7.38 -44.51
C SER A 188 1.38 7.53 -45.90
N GLY A 189 2.24 6.59 -46.31
CA GLY A 189 2.95 6.64 -47.59
C GLY A 189 4.19 7.54 -47.62
N THR A 190 4.51 8.24 -46.53
CA THR A 190 5.73 9.07 -46.44
C THR A 190 6.90 8.26 -45.93
N ALA A 191 8.03 8.24 -46.65
CA ALA A 191 9.22 7.50 -46.22
C ALA A 191 9.90 8.11 -44.98
N GLY A 192 10.71 7.29 -44.31
CA GLY A 192 11.48 7.66 -43.11
C GLY A 192 12.52 8.75 -43.35
N GLY A 193 12.86 9.04 -44.62
CA GLY A 193 13.82 10.06 -45.01
C GLY A 193 15.16 9.47 -45.43
N ALA A 194 16.04 10.33 -45.92
CA ALA A 194 17.39 9.94 -46.33
C ALA A 194 18.27 9.61 -45.12
N SER A 195 19.13 8.60 -45.24
CA SER A 195 20.21 8.33 -44.30
C SER A 195 21.56 8.87 -44.80
N SER A 196 22.44 9.21 -43.88
CA SER A 196 23.86 9.52 -44.11
C SER A 196 24.76 8.35 -43.72
N ALA A 197 26.01 8.34 -44.21
CA ALA A 197 27.01 7.40 -43.70
C ALA A 197 27.51 7.85 -42.32
N GLY A 198 27.65 6.90 -41.39
CA GLY A 198 28.02 7.16 -40.01
C GLY A 198 26.84 7.19 -39.04
N TRP A 199 27.13 7.61 -37.80
CA TRP A 199 26.11 7.83 -36.77
C TRP A 199 25.28 9.07 -37.08
N GLN A 200 23.96 8.92 -37.02
CA GLN A 200 23.02 10.01 -37.25
C GLN A 200 21.86 9.94 -36.26
N THR A 201 21.28 11.10 -35.97
CA THR A 201 20.12 11.21 -35.07
C THR A 201 18.87 10.71 -35.78
N ARG A 202 18.09 9.86 -35.09
CA ARG A 202 16.75 9.47 -35.51
C ARG A 202 15.76 10.58 -35.18
N THR A 203 14.78 10.77 -36.05
CA THR A 203 13.68 11.67 -35.74
C THR A 203 12.87 11.10 -34.58
N LEU A 204 12.43 11.97 -33.66
CA LEU A 204 11.40 11.73 -32.65
C LEU A 204 10.63 13.04 -32.57
N ASN A 205 9.40 13.04 -33.08
CA ASN A 205 8.63 14.27 -33.33
C ASN A 205 7.30 14.32 -32.57
N THR A 206 6.89 13.21 -31.98
CA THR A 206 5.60 13.09 -31.30
C THR A 206 5.80 12.44 -29.94
N GLU A 207 5.36 13.12 -28.89
CA GLU A 207 5.12 12.52 -27.58
C GLU A 207 3.71 11.93 -27.59
N VAL A 208 3.64 10.60 -27.69
CA VAL A 208 2.38 9.87 -27.86
C VAL A 208 1.70 9.63 -26.52
N LEU A 209 2.51 9.43 -25.48
CA LEU A 209 2.06 9.20 -24.11
C LEU A 209 3.12 9.76 -23.18
N ASP A 210 2.74 10.64 -22.25
CA ASP A 210 3.53 10.97 -21.06
C ASP A 210 2.63 11.63 -20.00
N ALA A 211 1.70 10.85 -19.44
CA ALA A 211 0.73 11.40 -18.47
C ALA A 211 1.39 11.93 -17.19
N ASP A 212 2.60 11.46 -16.87
CA ASP A 212 3.32 11.76 -15.64
C ASP A 212 4.48 12.76 -15.85
N ASN A 213 4.64 13.31 -17.07
CA ASN A 213 5.72 14.21 -17.46
C ASN A 213 7.12 13.65 -17.11
N ILE A 214 7.34 12.36 -17.38
CA ILE A 214 8.62 11.69 -17.12
C ILE A 214 9.68 12.00 -18.17
N VAL A 215 9.29 12.62 -19.28
CA VAL A 215 10.19 13.02 -20.35
C VAL A 215 9.78 14.38 -20.93
N THR A 216 10.72 15.11 -21.50
CA THR A 216 10.42 16.26 -22.36
C THR A 216 11.10 16.07 -23.70
N LEU A 217 10.38 16.29 -24.81
CA LEU A 217 10.91 16.16 -26.17
C LEU A 217 11.14 17.53 -26.83
N SER A 218 12.35 17.76 -27.34
CA SER A 218 12.70 18.94 -28.14
C SER A 218 13.70 18.60 -29.23
N SER A 219 13.33 18.82 -30.50
CA SER A 219 14.22 18.64 -31.66
C SER A 219 14.92 17.27 -31.70
N ASN A 220 14.15 16.19 -31.54
CA ASN A 220 14.64 14.79 -31.51
C ASN A 220 15.54 14.44 -30.31
N VAL A 221 15.74 15.37 -29.38
CA VAL A 221 16.42 15.16 -28.11
C VAL A 221 15.37 15.10 -27.03
N PHE A 222 15.46 14.10 -26.16
CA PHE A 222 14.54 13.91 -25.06
C PHE A 222 15.27 13.91 -23.73
N THR A 223 14.70 14.57 -22.71
CA THR A 223 15.30 14.69 -21.38
C THR A 223 14.47 13.87 -20.40
N ALA A 224 15.08 12.88 -19.75
CA ALA A 224 14.41 12.10 -18.73
C ALA A 224 14.31 12.94 -17.44
N THR A 225 13.12 13.10 -16.86
CA THR A 225 12.93 13.87 -15.62
C THR A 225 13.13 13.01 -14.37
N ILE A 226 13.06 11.68 -14.53
CA ILE A 226 13.35 10.66 -13.52
C ILE A 226 14.27 9.59 -14.11
N ASP A 227 14.84 8.74 -13.26
CA ASP A 227 15.59 7.58 -13.73
C ASP A 227 14.66 6.62 -14.47
N CYS A 228 15.04 6.22 -15.68
CA CYS A 228 14.21 5.42 -16.57
C CYS A 228 14.95 4.17 -17.08
N GLU A 229 14.20 3.10 -17.26
CA GLU A 229 14.55 2.05 -18.21
C GLU A 229 14.01 2.45 -19.57
N ALA A 230 14.88 2.56 -20.57
CA ALA A 230 14.49 2.93 -21.92
C ALA A 230 14.65 1.75 -22.88
N TRP A 231 13.64 1.56 -23.71
CA TRP A 231 13.67 0.68 -24.86
C TRP A 231 13.37 1.48 -26.12
N GLY A 232 14.30 1.45 -27.08
CA GLY A 232 14.15 2.13 -28.35
C GLY A 232 14.20 1.17 -29.52
N TRP A 233 13.58 1.56 -30.62
CA TRP A 233 13.81 0.92 -31.91
C TRP A 233 13.77 1.94 -33.05
N CYS A 234 14.47 1.63 -34.14
CA CYS A 234 14.39 2.38 -35.39
C CYS A 234 14.57 1.46 -36.60
N GLN A 235 13.98 1.86 -37.73
CA GLN A 235 14.13 1.17 -39.00
C GLN A 235 15.32 1.73 -39.80
N GLY A 236 16.09 0.86 -40.44
CA GLY A 236 17.11 1.23 -41.42
C GLY A 236 16.93 0.46 -42.74
N TYR A 237 17.20 1.11 -43.86
CA TYR A 237 17.12 0.49 -45.19
C TYR A 237 18.32 0.87 -46.06
N GLY A 238 18.90 -0.14 -46.71
CA GLY A 238 20.03 -0.02 -47.64
C GLY A 238 21.31 0.60 -47.08
N GLY A 239 21.49 0.53 -45.76
CA GLY A 239 22.70 1.03 -45.09
C GLY A 239 23.89 0.07 -45.11
N GLN A 240 23.75 -1.13 -45.68
CA GLN A 240 24.70 -2.24 -45.61
C GLN A 240 24.88 -2.67 -44.14
N GLY A 241 25.85 -2.15 -43.39
CA GLY A 241 25.94 -2.31 -41.93
C GLY A 241 25.12 -1.27 -41.16
N LEU A 242 24.28 -1.73 -40.23
CA LEU A 242 23.40 -0.90 -39.41
C LEU A 242 23.60 -1.17 -37.92
N ALA A 243 23.44 -0.15 -37.09
CA ALA A 243 23.40 -0.28 -35.62
C ALA A 243 22.52 0.81 -35.03
N ALA A 244 21.98 0.61 -33.82
CA ALA A 244 21.28 1.65 -33.08
C ALA A 244 21.91 1.85 -31.70
N ARG A 245 21.78 3.06 -31.14
CA ARG A 245 22.18 3.34 -29.76
C ARG A 245 21.39 4.51 -29.18
N PHE A 246 21.40 4.60 -27.85
CA PHE A 246 21.09 5.85 -27.18
C PHE A 246 22.39 6.64 -27.00
N TRP A 247 22.35 7.92 -27.35
CA TRP A 247 23.44 8.84 -27.10
C TRP A 247 23.06 9.80 -25.98
N ASN A 248 23.84 9.83 -24.90
CA ASN A 248 23.72 10.83 -23.85
C ASN A 248 24.31 12.15 -24.38
N VAL A 249 23.42 13.07 -24.73
CA VAL A 249 23.77 14.39 -25.27
C VAL A 249 24.45 15.23 -24.19
N THR A 250 23.96 15.15 -22.95
CA THR A 250 24.49 15.94 -21.84
C THR A 250 25.95 15.59 -21.54
N ASP A 251 26.27 14.30 -21.50
CA ASP A 251 27.61 13.83 -21.12
C ASP A 251 28.49 13.48 -22.33
N SER A 252 27.94 13.60 -23.55
CA SER A 252 28.65 13.29 -24.81
C SER A 252 29.22 11.87 -24.87
N VAL A 253 28.44 10.89 -24.41
CA VAL A 253 28.81 9.47 -24.40
C VAL A 253 27.69 8.59 -24.91
N ALA A 254 28.03 7.42 -25.46
CA ALA A 254 27.06 6.39 -25.76
C ALA A 254 26.53 5.77 -24.45
N VAL A 255 25.24 5.47 -24.41
CA VAL A 255 24.64 4.72 -23.30
C VAL A 255 24.92 3.24 -23.53
N SER A 256 25.52 2.57 -22.53
CA SER A 256 25.77 1.14 -22.55
C SER A 256 24.60 0.37 -21.91
N PRO A 257 24.22 -0.81 -22.43
CA PRO A 257 24.80 -1.47 -23.61
C PRO A 257 24.42 -0.78 -24.93
N ASP A 258 25.29 -0.87 -25.92
CA ASP A 258 24.95 -0.48 -27.29
C ASP A 258 23.76 -1.32 -27.81
N GLY A 259 23.00 -0.77 -28.76
CA GLY A 259 21.90 -1.48 -29.37
C GLY A 259 22.34 -2.59 -30.31
N VAL A 260 21.36 -3.32 -30.84
CA VAL A 260 21.57 -4.43 -31.76
C VAL A 260 22.08 -3.93 -33.11
N ASN A 261 22.92 -4.75 -33.73
CA ASN A 261 23.35 -4.56 -35.11
C ASN A 261 22.34 -5.18 -36.08
N GLY A 262 22.31 -4.66 -37.30
CA GLY A 262 21.49 -5.18 -38.38
C GLY A 262 22.19 -4.99 -39.73
N TYR A 263 21.57 -5.53 -40.76
CA TYR A 263 22.08 -5.41 -42.12
C TYR A 263 20.94 -5.29 -43.12
N SER A 264 21.04 -4.30 -44.02
CA SER A 264 20.07 -4.09 -45.09
C SER A 264 20.80 -3.75 -46.39
N ASN A 265 20.58 -4.57 -47.42
CA ASN A 265 21.24 -4.42 -48.70
C ASN A 265 20.79 -3.13 -49.41
N ASN A 266 21.74 -2.44 -50.05
CA ASN A 266 21.47 -1.25 -50.86
C ASN A 266 21.03 -1.59 -52.30
N ALA A 267 21.00 -2.88 -52.66
CA ALA A 267 20.53 -3.37 -53.97
C ALA A 267 18.99 -3.51 -54.05
N ALA A 268 18.49 -4.17 -55.10
CA ALA A 268 17.06 -4.35 -55.39
C ALA A 268 16.26 -5.19 -54.38
N ASP A 269 16.89 -5.63 -53.27
CA ASP A 269 16.23 -6.37 -52.21
C ASP A 269 15.50 -5.41 -51.27
N TYR A 270 14.19 -5.60 -51.10
CA TYR A 270 13.32 -4.75 -50.28
C TYR A 270 13.24 -5.22 -48.81
N ALA A 271 14.39 -5.44 -48.17
CA ALA A 271 14.44 -5.86 -46.77
C ALA A 271 14.95 -4.73 -45.87
N ALA A 272 14.06 -4.12 -45.09
CA ALA A 272 14.45 -3.18 -44.04
C ALA A 272 14.81 -3.92 -42.75
N SER A 273 15.72 -3.36 -41.96
CA SER A 273 16.09 -3.88 -40.64
C SER A 273 15.46 -3.03 -39.54
N ASN A 274 14.98 -3.69 -38.49
CA ASN A 274 14.59 -3.04 -37.25
C ASN A 274 15.70 -3.21 -36.22
N LEU A 275 16.24 -2.10 -35.74
CA LEU A 275 17.35 -2.05 -34.79
C LEU A 275 16.77 -1.66 -33.45
N HIS A 276 17.04 -2.45 -32.42
CA HIS A 276 16.56 -2.23 -31.06
C HIS A 276 17.70 -1.79 -30.15
N VAL A 277 17.39 -0.98 -29.14
CA VAL A 277 18.35 -0.52 -28.13
C VAL A 277 17.69 -0.54 -26.76
N TYR A 278 18.49 -0.87 -25.74
CA TYR A 278 18.07 -0.83 -24.34
C TYR A 278 19.09 -0.02 -23.56
N GLY A 279 18.64 0.79 -22.61
CA GLY A 279 19.55 1.58 -21.79
C GLY A 279 18.91 2.07 -20.51
N LEU A 280 19.75 2.33 -19.52
CA LEU A 280 19.37 3.04 -18.31
C LEU A 280 19.63 4.53 -18.51
N LEU A 281 18.59 5.33 -18.31
CA LEU A 281 18.65 6.79 -18.45
C LEU A 281 18.59 7.41 -17.06
N THR A 282 19.38 8.46 -16.87
CA THR A 282 19.52 9.16 -15.61
C THR A 282 18.68 10.43 -15.63
N ALA A 283 18.01 10.72 -14.51
CA ALA A 283 17.22 11.93 -14.33
C ALA A 283 18.04 13.20 -14.65
N GLY A 284 17.40 14.15 -15.34
CA GLY A 284 17.98 15.44 -15.74
C GLY A 284 18.93 15.39 -16.95
N LYS A 285 19.26 14.20 -17.47
CA LYS A 285 20.13 14.06 -18.64
C LYS A 285 19.30 14.00 -19.92
N SER A 286 19.89 14.53 -20.99
CA SER A 286 19.28 14.58 -22.32
C SER A 286 19.88 13.51 -23.23
N TYR A 287 19.03 12.85 -24.00
CA TYR A 287 19.36 11.70 -24.82
C TYR A 287 18.77 11.86 -26.22
N ARG A 288 19.34 11.14 -27.18
CA ARG A 288 18.74 10.97 -28.50
C ARG A 288 18.92 9.54 -28.97
N LEU A 289 18.00 9.06 -29.80
CA LEU A 289 18.16 7.80 -30.50
C LEU A 289 19.03 8.03 -31.74
N GLU A 290 20.07 7.22 -31.91
CA GLU A 290 20.94 7.27 -33.08
C GLU A 290 20.92 5.97 -33.86
N MET A 291 21.17 6.08 -35.15
CA MET A 291 21.38 4.95 -36.04
C MET A 291 22.70 5.14 -36.79
N PHE A 292 23.48 4.07 -36.88
CA PHE A 292 24.62 3.98 -37.77
C PHE A 292 24.17 3.44 -39.12
N SER A 293 24.70 3.99 -40.21
CA SER A 293 24.64 3.37 -41.53
C SER A 293 26.01 3.39 -42.17
N GLN A 294 26.46 2.25 -42.69
CA GLN A 294 27.74 2.18 -43.39
C GLN A 294 27.68 2.93 -44.74
N GLN A 295 26.52 2.91 -45.40
CA GLN A 295 26.26 3.67 -46.61
C GLN A 295 25.06 4.60 -46.44
N ALA A 296 25.17 5.79 -47.01
CA ALA A 296 24.05 6.72 -47.14
C ALA A 296 23.03 6.19 -48.15
N LYS A 297 21.75 6.43 -47.90
CA LYS A 297 20.67 6.12 -48.84
C LYS A 297 19.68 7.27 -48.92
N ALA A 298 19.47 7.78 -50.12
CA ALA A 298 18.52 8.85 -50.37
C ALA A 298 17.07 8.41 -50.12
N THR A 299 16.22 9.36 -49.76
CA THR A 299 14.75 9.24 -49.64
C THR A 299 14.21 8.33 -48.53
N ASN A 300 14.68 7.09 -48.41
CA ASN A 300 14.09 6.07 -47.53
C ASN A 300 15.11 5.28 -46.70
N GLY A 301 16.35 5.76 -46.60
CA GLY A 301 17.39 5.12 -45.79
C GLY A 301 17.03 4.99 -44.30
N LEU A 302 16.20 5.90 -43.80
CA LEU A 302 15.68 5.89 -42.43
C LEU A 302 14.36 5.11 -42.28
N GLY A 303 13.86 4.48 -43.34
CA GLY A 303 12.64 3.67 -43.30
C GLY A 303 11.85 3.73 -44.60
N VAL A 304 11.27 2.59 -44.98
CA VAL A 304 10.45 2.41 -46.18
C VAL A 304 8.99 2.48 -45.79
N ALA A 305 8.21 3.33 -46.45
CA ALA A 305 6.78 3.48 -46.18
C ALA A 305 6.00 2.19 -46.54
N GLY A 306 5.18 1.70 -45.62
CA GLY A 306 4.31 0.54 -45.84
C GLY A 306 3.01 0.87 -46.58
N THR A 307 2.60 2.14 -46.57
CA THR A 307 1.31 2.64 -47.09
C THR A 307 0.13 1.87 -46.52
N LYS A 308 0.19 1.55 -45.22
CA LYS A 308 -0.86 0.84 -44.47
C LYS A 308 -1.06 1.55 -43.13
N GLY A 309 -2.32 1.73 -42.74
CA GLY A 309 -2.68 2.43 -41.49
C GLY A 309 -2.75 3.95 -41.63
N THR A 310 -2.94 4.62 -40.50
CA THR A 310 -3.19 6.07 -40.39
C THR A 310 -1.91 6.91 -40.39
N ALA A 311 -0.77 6.33 -40.00
CA ALA A 311 0.55 6.96 -39.97
C ALA A 311 1.66 5.92 -40.20
N GLU A 312 2.82 6.37 -40.67
CA GLU A 312 4.05 5.56 -40.73
C GLU A 312 4.90 5.86 -39.48
N ILE A 313 5.39 4.81 -38.81
CA ILE A 313 6.24 4.93 -37.62
C ILE A 313 7.60 4.32 -37.92
N PHE A 314 8.67 5.12 -37.87
CA PHE A 314 10.01 4.66 -38.23
C PHE A 314 10.99 4.56 -37.06
N ALA A 315 10.61 5.11 -35.92
CA ALA A 315 11.34 4.97 -34.67
C ALA A 315 10.41 5.19 -33.47
N MET A 316 10.76 4.58 -32.35
CA MET A 316 10.07 4.77 -31.08
C MET A 316 11.04 4.67 -29.92
N VAL A 317 10.75 5.37 -28.84
CA VAL A 317 11.38 5.19 -27.53
C VAL A 317 10.28 5.05 -26.48
N LEU A 318 10.27 3.91 -25.78
CA LEU A 318 9.47 3.66 -24.60
C LEU A 318 10.35 3.89 -23.37
N LEU A 319 9.93 4.78 -22.47
CA LEU A 319 10.55 5.00 -21.17
C LEU A 319 9.64 4.42 -20.09
N LYS A 320 10.24 3.71 -19.14
CA LYS A 320 9.59 3.24 -17.92
C LYS A 320 10.31 3.84 -16.73
N GLY A 321 9.59 4.59 -15.91
CA GLY A 321 10.13 5.14 -14.68
C GLY A 321 10.58 4.03 -13.73
N ARG A 322 11.78 4.14 -13.17
CA ARG A 322 12.26 3.25 -12.12
C ARG A 322 11.69 3.71 -10.78
N LEU A 323 11.10 2.77 -10.05
CA LEU A 323 10.54 2.96 -8.71
C LEU A 323 11.64 2.98 -7.64
#